data_AF-A0A624F4P5-F1
#
_entry.id   AF-A0A624F4P5-F1
#
_cell.length_a   1.000
_cell.length_b   1.000
_cell.length_c   1.000
_cell.angle_alpha   90.00
_cell.angle_beta   90.00
_cell.angle_gamma   90.00
#
_symmetry.space_group_name_H-M   'P 1'
#
loop_
_entity.id
_entity.type
_entity.pdbx_description
1 polymer ?
#
loop_
_entity_poly.entity_id
_entity_poly.type
_entity_poly.pdbx_seq_one_letter_code
_entity_poly.pdbx_strand_id
1 'polypeptide(L)'
;MYSPQARVNTTINTSETSTINISDSGPHTIIIEADGTLGNNGNKNKIIYAHASGSNTLTLTNLTNKGTINGSVNVEHDQGFTGTITVNTFENIGQVNGQIYMGVWGGNSGTLNIDKFDNSGTIASNSQGVFFEGKNTHIKTFNNSGTIQSNNSQGVNITNGASIQSFTNGGLISGSNGISMSGGTINAFINTGTINSTGKTEPSAYGASSGISLSYNTIKTFNNKGLISGIFGLNLSNATIENFTNQGTIESTSNHDFGAAINLVAPYGAASVINNFTNEGTIKSKSNGIFAEAGNKIETLVNKGTIEVDLNGISFYDYGDEGGSGNKIELGKIILEKGSSIKAGHNGINIDHGSSKVIEADAIEVKEGAIVSGNNAGIYLGGGKEINAQITIAGEVSGGAAGIVNEGIIGGSSSDDKKGGIIISGGSVSSSSGGSGIVNQGNGSINGEIKVESGGSVEGGITNTGSGSISGNIVVEDGGKLDSITNTSTSDTGISGSITNNSDNKLEISNGEGATIGGGITNNGNADLVISNQGSVGKDENGNTVTNNGSGSVGIKDWVVSTDKETGKLDTVIVGG
;
A
#
# COMPACT_ATOMS: atom_id res chain seq x y z
N MET A 1 -13.26 43.75 41.38
CA MET A 1 -13.18 44.52 40.12
C MET A 1 -12.08 43.90 39.28
N TYR A 2 -12.46 43.14 38.24
CA TYR A 2 -11.52 42.65 37.24
C TYR A 2 -11.15 43.84 36.35
N SER A 3 -9.92 44.33 36.47
CA SER A 3 -9.38 45.28 35.49
C SER A 3 -9.19 44.49 34.18
N PRO A 4 -9.76 44.92 33.04
CA PRO A 4 -9.37 44.36 31.75
C PRO A 4 -7.90 44.72 31.55
N GLN A 5 -7.00 43.73 31.58
CA GLN A 5 -5.63 43.94 31.09
C GLN A 5 -5.75 44.51 29.68
N ALA A 6 -5.12 45.68 29.49
CA ALA A 6 -5.20 46.43 28.24
C ALA A 6 -4.71 45.55 27.09
N ARG A 7 -5.55 45.39 26.05
CA ARG A 7 -5.15 44.75 24.80
C ARG A 7 -4.01 45.57 24.18
N VAL A 8 -2.86 44.96 23.94
CA VAL A 8 -1.78 45.61 23.18
C VAL A 8 -1.98 45.26 21.70
N ASN A 9 -2.39 46.25 20.91
CA ASN A 9 -2.60 46.10 19.47
C ASN A 9 -1.43 46.74 18.71
N THR A 10 -0.81 45.98 17.81
CA THR A 10 0.19 46.49 16.87
C THR A 10 -0.38 46.42 15.46
N THR A 11 -0.41 47.56 14.75
CA THR A 11 -0.85 47.65 13.35
C THR A 11 0.27 48.22 12.50
N ILE A 12 0.61 47.53 11.40
CA ILE A 12 1.60 47.96 10.41
C ILE A 12 0.86 48.21 9.10
N ASN A 13 0.79 49.47 8.67
CA ASN A 13 0.12 49.90 7.43
C ASN A 13 1.07 50.61 6.46
N THR A 14 2.36 50.68 6.79
CA THR A 14 3.44 51.20 5.95
C THR A 14 4.67 50.28 6.09
N SER A 15 5.83 50.71 5.58
CA SER A 15 7.07 49.95 5.71
C SER A 15 7.74 50.19 7.07
N GLU A 16 7.88 49.13 7.86
CA GLU A 16 8.51 49.12 9.18
C GLU A 16 9.62 48.06 9.22
N THR A 17 10.71 48.30 9.94
CA THR A 17 11.86 47.37 9.97
C THR A 17 12.16 46.80 11.35
N SER A 18 11.51 47.31 12.39
CA SER A 18 11.72 46.91 13.77
C SER A 18 11.07 45.56 14.06
N THR A 19 11.74 44.72 14.85
CA THR A 19 11.16 43.48 15.37
C THR A 19 9.98 43.78 16.29
N ILE A 20 8.87 43.08 16.09
CA ILE A 20 7.77 43.02 17.05
C ILE A 20 8.13 41.95 18.08
N ASN A 21 8.53 42.38 19.28
CA ASN A 21 8.87 41.49 20.38
C ASN A 21 7.75 41.51 21.44
N ILE A 22 7.16 40.36 21.72
CA ILE A 22 6.08 40.19 22.71
C ILE A 22 6.55 39.18 23.75
N SER A 23 6.66 39.63 25.00
CA SER A 23 7.14 38.82 26.13
C SER A 23 6.27 38.91 27.38
N ASP A 24 5.31 39.83 27.39
CA ASP A 24 4.40 40.10 28.50
C ASP A 24 3.16 39.20 28.45
N SER A 25 2.51 39.03 29.59
CA SER A 25 1.29 38.21 29.71
C SER A 25 0.05 38.95 29.22
N GLY A 26 -0.98 38.19 28.84
CA GLY A 26 -2.27 38.74 28.44
C GLY A 26 -2.51 38.72 26.92
N PRO A 27 -3.56 39.43 26.45
CA PRO A 27 -3.98 39.39 25.06
C PRO A 27 -3.25 40.42 24.18
N HIS A 28 -2.68 39.95 23.07
CA HIS A 28 -2.04 40.77 22.05
C HIS A 28 -2.68 40.55 20.68
N THR A 29 -2.62 41.59 19.83
CA THR A 29 -3.05 41.50 18.44
C THR A 29 -2.02 42.16 17.54
N ILE A 30 -1.65 41.48 16.45
CA ILE A 30 -0.77 42.00 15.40
C ILE A 30 -1.55 41.99 14.09
N ILE A 31 -1.57 43.11 13.39
CA ILE A 31 -2.19 43.24 12.06
C ILE A 31 -1.20 43.91 11.11
N ILE A 32 -0.80 43.20 10.05
CA ILE A 32 -0.10 43.80 8.90
C ILE A 32 -1.16 44.05 7.83
N GLU A 33 -1.47 45.31 7.55
CA GLU A 33 -2.45 45.68 6.52
C GLU A 33 -1.87 45.46 5.12
N ALA A 34 -2.73 45.50 4.09
CA ALA A 34 -2.37 45.15 2.71
C ALA A 34 -1.16 45.94 2.16
N ASP A 35 -1.08 47.24 2.48
CA ASP A 35 0.03 48.11 2.06
C ASP A 35 1.22 48.08 3.06
N GLY A 36 1.07 47.34 4.17
CA GLY A 36 2.09 47.20 5.19
C GLY A 36 3.22 46.26 4.78
N THR A 37 4.46 46.63 5.09
CA THR A 37 5.63 45.75 4.95
C THR A 37 6.40 45.75 6.26
N LEU A 38 6.63 44.57 6.85
CA LEU A 38 7.41 44.41 8.07
C LEU A 38 8.73 43.70 7.78
N GLY A 39 9.85 44.37 8.04
CA GLY A 39 11.21 43.87 7.77
C GLY A 39 11.70 44.17 6.34
N ASN A 40 13.01 43.99 6.15
CA ASN A 40 13.69 44.21 4.87
C ASN A 40 13.86 42.91 4.08
N ASN A 41 13.88 43.02 2.74
CA ASN A 41 14.18 41.88 1.86
C ASN A 41 15.49 41.17 2.27
N GLY A 42 15.45 39.84 2.36
CA GLY A 42 16.58 39.03 2.77
C GLY A 42 16.83 38.98 4.28
N ASN A 43 15.97 39.59 5.10
CA ASN A 43 16.01 39.43 6.56
C ASN A 43 15.82 37.95 6.93
N LYS A 44 16.76 37.39 7.71
CA LYS A 44 16.73 36.01 8.20
C LYS A 44 16.45 35.92 9.71
N ASN A 45 16.25 37.05 10.38
CA ASN A 45 16.00 37.11 11.81
C ASN A 45 14.51 36.94 12.13
N LYS A 46 14.21 36.70 13.41
CA LYS A 46 12.85 36.74 13.96
C LYS A 46 12.34 38.18 13.90
N ILE A 47 11.46 38.48 12.95
CA ILE A 47 10.87 39.82 12.79
C ILE A 47 9.59 39.96 13.61
N ILE A 48 8.91 38.85 13.86
CA ILE A 48 7.89 38.73 14.90
C ILE A 48 8.38 37.66 15.87
N TYR A 49 8.51 38.02 17.15
CA TYR A 49 8.96 37.13 18.20
C TYR A 49 8.00 37.23 19.38
N ALA A 50 7.10 36.25 19.50
CA ALA A 50 6.25 36.10 20.66
C ALA A 50 6.81 34.96 21.53
N HIS A 51 7.17 35.27 22.77
CA HIS A 51 7.75 34.30 23.68
C HIS A 51 7.27 34.49 25.11
N ALA A 52 7.30 33.42 25.90
CA ALA A 52 6.91 33.48 27.31
C ALA A 52 7.95 32.78 28.21
N SER A 53 8.05 33.26 29.45
CA SER A 53 8.99 32.77 30.46
C SER A 53 8.27 32.39 31.75
N GLY A 54 8.88 31.51 32.55
CA GLY A 54 8.32 31.11 33.85
C GLY A 54 6.92 30.52 33.71
N SER A 55 5.99 30.91 34.57
CA SER A 55 4.58 30.45 34.56
C SER A 55 3.63 31.41 33.83
N ASN A 56 4.15 32.28 32.95
CA ASN A 56 3.35 33.30 32.29
C ASN A 56 2.30 32.72 31.35
N THR A 57 1.21 33.47 31.14
CA THR A 57 0.20 33.16 30.13
C THR A 57 0.19 34.25 29.05
N LEU A 58 0.63 33.90 27.85
CA LEU A 58 0.64 34.78 26.69
C LEU A 58 -0.49 34.38 25.75
N THR A 59 -1.26 35.33 25.23
CA THR A 59 -2.33 35.06 24.27
C THR A 59 -2.21 35.95 23.05
N LEU A 60 -1.78 35.38 21.92
CA LEU A 60 -1.95 36.01 20.62
C LEU A 60 -3.41 35.83 20.20
N THR A 61 -4.21 36.87 20.43
CA THR A 61 -5.63 36.85 20.07
C THR A 61 -5.78 36.79 18.56
N ASN A 62 -5.01 37.60 17.82
CA ASN A 62 -4.93 37.52 16.37
C ASN A 62 -3.52 37.92 15.92
N LEU A 63 -2.94 37.15 15.00
CA LEU A 63 -1.84 37.57 14.15
C LEU A 63 -2.34 37.47 12.70
N THR A 64 -2.66 38.60 12.10
CA THR A 64 -3.20 38.67 10.73
C THR A 64 -2.21 39.37 9.82
N ASN A 65 -1.79 38.70 8.75
CA ASN A 65 -0.97 39.27 7.69
C ASN A 65 -1.76 39.41 6.39
N LYS A 66 -2.01 40.64 5.95
CA LYS A 66 -2.54 40.97 4.61
C LYS A 66 -1.48 41.57 3.68
N GLY A 67 -0.38 42.06 4.23
CA GLY A 67 0.72 42.71 3.52
C GLY A 67 1.92 41.78 3.34
N THR A 68 3.12 42.30 3.58
CA THR A 68 4.37 41.54 3.45
C THR A 68 5.13 41.47 4.78
N ILE A 69 5.56 40.26 5.17
CA ILE A 69 6.48 40.03 6.28
C ILE A 69 7.79 39.51 5.70
N ASN A 70 8.90 40.21 5.95
CA ASN A 70 10.25 39.81 5.59
C ASN A 70 11.06 39.44 6.85
N GLY A 71 11.26 38.14 7.04
CA GLY A 71 11.84 37.56 8.25
C GLY A 71 10.92 36.50 8.87
N SER A 72 11.43 35.80 9.87
CA SER A 72 10.71 34.69 10.50
C SER A 72 9.67 35.18 11.51
N VAL A 73 8.57 34.43 11.61
CA VAL A 73 7.53 34.60 12.64
C VAL A 73 7.69 33.46 13.64
N ASN A 74 8.03 33.80 14.89
CA ASN A 74 8.33 32.82 15.93
C ASN A 74 7.35 32.97 17.10
N VAL A 75 6.73 31.85 17.49
CA VAL A 75 5.96 31.69 18.73
C VAL A 75 6.57 30.55 19.54
N GLU A 76 7.32 30.88 20.59
CA GLU A 76 8.11 29.90 21.35
C GLU A 76 8.25 30.32 22.81
N HIS A 77 9.21 29.79 23.55
CA HIS A 77 9.37 30.12 24.96
C HIS A 77 10.83 30.26 25.37
N ASP A 78 11.02 30.86 26.53
CA ASP A 78 12.31 30.95 27.20
C ASP A 78 12.62 29.67 27.98
N GLN A 79 13.89 29.50 28.35
CA GLN A 79 14.33 28.38 29.17
C GLN A 79 13.55 28.30 30.50
N GLY A 80 13.11 27.10 30.87
CA GLY A 80 12.37 26.86 32.12
C GLY A 80 10.91 27.30 32.11
N PHE A 81 10.32 27.53 30.93
CA PHE A 81 8.90 27.85 30.78
C PHE A 81 7.99 26.69 31.22
N THR A 82 6.99 27.02 32.06
CA THR A 82 5.97 26.10 32.58
C THR A 82 4.54 26.62 32.40
N GLY A 83 4.39 27.81 31.81
CA GLY A 83 3.10 28.46 31.60
C GLY A 83 2.40 28.00 30.31
N THR A 84 1.55 28.88 29.76
CA THR A 84 0.77 28.62 28.56
C THR A 84 0.90 29.74 27.54
N ILE A 85 1.13 29.38 26.28
CA ILE A 85 1.00 30.27 25.14
C ILE A 85 -0.23 29.83 24.34
N THR A 86 -1.10 30.77 24.02
CA THR A 86 -2.27 30.51 23.17
C THR A 86 -2.22 31.40 21.94
N VAL A 87 -2.37 30.80 20.76
CA VAL A 87 -2.61 31.50 19.49
C VAL A 87 -4.04 31.19 19.08
N ASN A 88 -4.95 32.13 19.28
CA ASN A 88 -6.35 31.92 18.88
C ASN A 88 -6.45 31.88 17.35
N THR A 89 -5.80 32.84 16.68
CA THR A 89 -5.77 32.89 15.21
C THR A 89 -4.42 33.37 14.71
N PHE A 90 -3.77 32.56 13.89
CA PHE A 90 -2.80 33.00 12.90
C PHE A 90 -3.46 32.96 11.52
N GLU A 91 -3.47 34.08 10.81
CA GLU A 91 -4.07 34.19 9.48
C GLU A 91 -3.09 34.88 8.53
N ASN A 92 -2.62 34.17 7.51
CA ASN A 92 -1.82 34.72 6.43
C ASN A 92 -2.62 34.76 5.13
N ILE A 93 -2.95 35.97 4.67
CA ILE A 93 -3.57 36.27 3.38
C ILE A 93 -2.55 36.91 2.43
N GLY A 94 -1.50 37.54 2.98
CA GLY A 94 -0.43 38.20 2.24
C GLY A 94 0.79 37.31 2.00
N GLN A 95 1.97 37.94 2.01
CA GLN A 95 3.27 37.29 1.78
C GLN A 95 4.07 37.18 3.08
N VAL A 96 4.65 36.02 3.34
CA VAL A 96 5.70 35.81 4.35
C VAL A 96 6.95 35.29 3.66
N ASN A 97 8.04 36.04 3.75
CA ASN A 97 9.36 35.72 3.24
C ASN A 97 10.27 35.28 4.40
N GLY A 98 9.93 34.15 5.00
CA GLY A 98 10.59 33.62 6.20
C GLY A 98 9.88 32.38 6.73
N GLN A 99 10.53 31.71 7.68
CA GLN A 99 9.94 30.57 8.36
C GLN A 99 8.84 31.04 9.32
N ILE A 100 7.76 30.29 9.40
CA ILE A 100 6.84 30.37 10.55
C ILE A 100 7.18 29.22 11.50
N TYR A 101 7.64 29.56 12.70
CA TYR A 101 7.98 28.62 13.75
C TYR A 101 7.02 28.78 14.92
N MET A 102 6.39 27.68 15.34
CA MET A 102 5.55 27.66 16.54
C MET A 102 5.81 26.38 17.33
N GLY A 103 6.44 26.47 18.49
CA GLY A 103 6.82 25.27 19.21
C GLY A 103 7.21 25.47 20.67
N VAL A 104 7.07 24.40 21.46
CA VAL A 104 7.60 24.30 22.82
C VAL A 104 8.61 23.17 22.92
N TRP A 105 9.89 23.51 22.87
CA TRP A 105 11.02 22.58 22.84
C TRP A 105 11.53 22.23 24.25
N GLY A 106 12.23 21.09 24.37
CA GLY A 106 12.72 20.58 25.65
C GLY A 106 11.67 19.78 26.43
N GLY A 107 12.05 18.60 26.94
CA GLY A 107 11.12 17.56 27.42
C GLY A 107 10.15 17.91 28.56
N ASN A 108 10.32 19.06 29.24
CA ASN A 108 9.44 19.59 30.29
C ASN A 108 9.18 21.10 30.08
N SER A 109 8.72 21.48 28.89
CA SER A 109 8.25 22.84 28.58
C SER A 109 6.76 23.00 28.89
N GLY A 110 6.30 24.24 29.07
CA GLY A 110 4.88 24.61 29.18
C GLY A 110 4.05 24.22 27.95
N THR A 111 2.85 24.77 27.82
CA THR A 111 1.91 24.40 26.74
C THR A 111 1.83 25.48 25.67
N LEU A 112 1.77 25.08 24.39
CA LEU A 112 1.40 25.94 23.28
C LEU A 112 0.11 25.41 22.63
N ASN A 113 -0.96 26.19 22.70
CA ASN A 113 -2.23 25.90 22.04
C ASN A 113 -2.40 26.82 20.82
N ILE A 114 -2.71 26.26 19.66
CA ILE A 114 -3.01 27.00 18.44
C ILE A 114 -4.42 26.60 18.01
N ASP A 115 -5.39 27.49 18.18
CA ASP A 115 -6.77 27.20 17.80
C ASP A 115 -6.94 27.20 16.28
N LYS A 116 -6.33 28.17 15.59
CA LYS A 116 -6.43 28.30 14.14
C LYS A 116 -5.13 28.79 13.53
N PHE A 117 -4.62 28.01 12.58
CA PHE A 117 -3.58 28.42 11.64
C PHE A 117 -4.18 28.39 10.22
N ASP A 118 -4.35 29.55 9.61
CA ASP A 118 -4.85 29.67 8.25
C ASP A 118 -3.81 30.33 7.35
N ASN A 119 -3.54 29.70 6.21
CA ASN A 119 -2.77 30.29 5.12
C ASN A 119 -3.58 30.26 3.82
N SER A 120 -4.00 31.43 3.34
CA SER A 120 -4.55 31.65 2.00
C SER A 120 -3.61 32.45 1.09
N GLY A 121 -2.60 33.10 1.68
CA GLY A 121 -1.52 33.80 0.99
C GLY A 121 -0.34 32.90 0.65
N THR A 122 0.85 33.49 0.65
CA THR A 122 2.10 32.79 0.34
C THR A 122 3.06 32.82 1.52
N ILE A 123 3.63 31.67 1.85
CA ILE A 123 4.74 31.50 2.78
C ILE A 123 5.90 30.92 1.97
N ALA A 124 6.96 31.70 1.78
CA ALA A 124 8.15 31.31 1.06
C ALA A 124 9.38 31.41 1.98
N SER A 125 10.09 30.28 2.16
CA SER A 125 11.21 30.19 3.09
C SER A 125 12.42 29.52 2.44
N ASN A 126 13.63 29.93 2.84
CA ASN A 126 14.85 29.19 2.54
C ASN A 126 15.17 28.12 3.60
N SER A 127 14.47 28.14 4.74
CA SER A 127 14.42 27.09 5.76
C SER A 127 13.07 26.35 5.65
N GLN A 128 12.55 25.71 6.69
CA GLN A 128 11.18 25.18 6.63
C GLN A 128 10.17 26.31 6.35
N GLY A 129 9.11 26.01 5.61
CA GLY A 129 8.01 26.96 5.40
C GLY A 129 7.26 27.20 6.70
N VAL A 130 6.63 26.14 7.21
CA VAL A 130 6.01 26.11 8.54
C VAL A 130 6.65 25.00 9.38
N PHE A 131 6.97 25.30 10.64
CA PHE A 131 7.56 24.34 11.56
C PHE A 131 6.84 24.35 12.91
N PHE A 132 6.22 23.21 13.24
CA PHE A 132 5.65 22.93 14.56
C PHE A 132 6.54 21.96 15.33
N GLU A 133 6.81 22.26 16.60
CA GLU A 133 7.74 21.47 17.41
C GLU A 133 7.27 21.28 18.85
N GLY A 134 7.28 20.03 19.32
CA GLY A 134 7.18 19.70 20.74
C GLY A 134 5.87 19.04 21.15
N LYS A 135 5.94 18.08 22.08
CA LYS A 135 4.81 17.25 22.53
C LYS A 135 3.66 18.03 23.17
N ASN A 136 3.96 19.21 23.70
CA ASN A 136 3.00 20.11 24.35
C ASN A 136 2.54 21.23 23.39
N THR A 137 2.77 21.07 22.09
CA THR A 137 2.23 21.93 21.02
C THR A 137 0.99 21.27 20.43
N HIS A 138 -0.16 21.89 20.64
CA HIS A 138 -1.47 21.38 20.24
C HIS A 138 -2.11 22.33 19.22
N ILE A 139 -2.28 21.85 17.99
CA ILE A 139 -2.94 22.59 16.92
C ILE A 139 -4.35 22.02 16.78
N LYS A 140 -5.36 22.86 16.93
CA LYS A 140 -6.75 22.45 16.69
C LYS A 140 -7.04 22.41 15.19
N THR A 141 -6.73 23.48 14.46
CA THR A 141 -6.92 23.51 13.01
C THR A 141 -5.72 24.12 12.30
N PHE A 142 -5.23 23.40 11.29
CA PHE A 142 -4.27 23.88 10.30
C PHE A 142 -4.93 23.83 8.93
N ASN A 143 -5.08 24.99 8.27
CA ASN A 143 -5.67 25.11 6.95
C ASN A 143 -4.69 25.82 6.02
N ASN A 144 -4.36 25.18 4.90
CA ASN A 144 -3.61 25.80 3.82
C ASN A 144 -4.47 25.79 2.55
N SER A 145 -4.94 26.94 2.09
CA SER A 145 -5.53 27.14 0.76
C SER A 145 -4.61 27.92 -0.19
N GLY A 146 -3.56 28.54 0.34
CA GLY A 146 -2.55 29.27 -0.42
C GLY A 146 -1.32 28.43 -0.75
N THR A 147 -0.14 29.07 -0.69
CA THR A 147 1.15 28.42 -0.96
C THR A 147 2.02 28.38 0.29
N ILE A 148 2.59 27.21 0.58
CA ILE A 148 3.69 27.02 1.52
C ILE A 148 4.84 26.37 0.74
N GLN A 149 5.95 27.09 0.60
CA GLN A 149 7.10 26.63 -0.16
C GLN A 149 8.40 26.83 0.60
N SER A 150 9.23 25.79 0.60
CA SER A 150 10.62 25.85 1.03
C SER A 150 11.56 25.54 -0.13
N ASN A 151 12.66 26.29 -0.25
CA ASN A 151 13.66 26.07 -1.30
C ASN A 151 14.72 25.02 -0.93
N ASN A 152 15.05 24.88 0.36
CA ASN A 152 16.16 24.02 0.82
C ASN A 152 15.78 23.07 1.97
N SER A 153 14.51 23.07 2.38
CA SER A 153 14.03 22.30 3.53
C SER A 153 12.58 21.87 3.30
N GLN A 154 11.89 21.40 4.33
CA GLN A 154 10.53 20.90 4.21
C GLN A 154 9.52 22.04 4.04
N GLY A 155 8.47 21.82 3.26
CA GLY A 155 7.36 22.77 3.15
C GLY A 155 6.70 22.95 4.52
N VAL A 156 6.23 21.85 5.10
CA VAL A 156 5.77 21.78 6.49
C VAL A 156 6.58 20.73 7.25
N ASN A 157 7.06 21.08 8.43
CA ASN A 157 7.76 20.18 9.34
C ASN A 157 7.01 20.10 10.68
N ILE A 158 6.81 18.89 11.19
CA ILE A 158 6.14 18.65 12.48
C ILE A 158 7.00 17.66 13.25
N THR A 159 7.57 18.04 14.39
CA THR A 159 8.50 17.17 15.11
C THR A 159 8.26 17.14 16.61
N ASN A 160 8.91 16.19 17.28
CA ASN A 160 8.97 16.07 18.73
C ASN A 160 7.60 15.89 19.40
N GLY A 161 6.63 15.30 18.69
CA GLY A 161 5.36 14.86 19.26
C GLY A 161 4.19 15.84 19.18
N ALA A 162 4.31 16.94 18.43
CA ALA A 162 3.22 17.89 18.27
C ALA A 162 1.94 17.23 17.73
N SER A 163 0.77 17.66 18.21
CA SER A 163 -0.52 17.05 17.86
C SER A 163 -1.39 18.01 17.05
N ILE A 164 -2.07 17.50 16.01
CA ILE A 164 -3.01 18.28 15.19
C ILE A 164 -4.39 17.60 15.18
N GLN A 165 -5.44 18.31 15.56
CA GLN A 165 -6.79 17.76 15.46
C GLN A 165 -7.29 17.69 14.01
N SER A 166 -7.13 18.76 13.23
CA SER A 166 -7.47 18.79 11.81
C SER A 166 -6.39 19.47 10.98
N PHE A 167 -5.83 18.76 10.01
CA PHE A 167 -4.91 19.27 9.00
C PHE A 167 -5.60 19.24 7.65
N THR A 168 -5.82 20.40 7.03
CA THR A 168 -6.43 20.52 5.70
C THR A 168 -5.51 21.27 4.76
N ASN A 169 -5.09 20.61 3.67
CA ASN A 169 -4.40 21.25 2.56
C ASN A 169 -5.30 21.30 1.32
N GLY A 170 -5.78 22.49 0.96
CA GLY A 170 -6.41 22.78 -0.33
C GLY A 170 -5.51 23.53 -1.32
N GLY A 171 -4.35 24.02 -0.87
CA GLY A 171 -3.39 24.76 -1.68
C GLY A 171 -2.14 23.95 -2.06
N LEU A 172 -1.01 24.65 -2.24
CA LEU A 172 0.29 24.04 -2.49
C LEU A 172 1.11 23.94 -1.20
N ILE A 173 1.67 22.77 -0.94
CA ILE A 173 2.77 22.58 0.02
C ILE A 173 3.94 21.95 -0.74
N SER A 174 5.12 22.59 -0.68
CA SER A 174 6.30 22.07 -1.36
C SER A 174 7.61 22.36 -0.61
N GLY A 175 8.56 21.43 -0.73
CA GLY A 175 9.90 21.52 -0.14
C GLY A 175 10.73 20.29 -0.49
N SER A 176 11.91 20.12 0.14
CA SER A 176 12.73 18.91 0.01
C SER A 176 11.96 17.64 0.39
N ASN A 177 11.13 17.73 1.42
CA ASN A 177 9.88 16.98 1.54
C ASN A 177 8.74 17.98 1.46
N GLY A 178 7.60 17.60 0.89
CA GLY A 178 6.40 18.44 0.98
C GLY A 178 6.01 18.62 2.44
N ILE A 179 5.76 17.50 3.12
CA ILE A 179 5.53 17.42 4.56
C ILE A 179 6.48 16.40 5.17
N SER A 180 7.09 16.74 6.30
CA SER A 180 7.84 15.80 7.12
C SER A 180 7.29 15.81 8.54
N MET A 181 7.07 14.62 9.10
CA MET A 181 6.54 14.45 10.44
C MET A 181 7.35 13.43 11.22
N SER A 182 7.77 13.79 12.44
CA SER A 182 8.50 12.90 13.35
C SER A 182 7.90 12.92 14.74
N GLY A 183 7.13 11.88 15.07
CA GLY A 183 6.35 11.79 16.29
C GLY A 183 5.11 12.67 16.28
N GLY A 184 4.12 12.28 17.08
CA GLY A 184 2.89 13.06 17.29
C GLY A 184 1.66 12.40 16.68
N THR A 185 0.53 13.11 16.76
CA THR A 185 -0.76 12.57 16.34
C THR A 185 -1.51 13.54 15.43
N ILE A 186 -2.18 13.00 14.41
CA ILE A 186 -3.19 13.73 13.64
C ILE A 186 -4.51 12.99 13.69
N ASN A 187 -5.57 13.67 14.12
CA ASN A 187 -6.90 13.04 14.11
C ASN A 187 -7.49 12.98 12.68
N ALA A 188 -7.48 14.10 11.94
CA ALA A 188 -7.89 14.13 10.54
C ALA A 188 -6.87 14.86 9.67
N PHE A 189 -6.33 14.15 8.68
CA PHE A 189 -5.48 14.70 7.62
C PHE A 189 -6.25 14.68 6.30
N ILE A 190 -6.45 15.84 5.69
CA ILE A 190 -7.21 15.99 4.44
C ILE A 190 -6.35 16.77 3.44
N ASN A 191 -6.01 16.14 2.32
CA ASN A 191 -5.38 16.81 1.19
C ASN A 191 -6.36 16.90 0.02
N THR A 192 -6.78 18.09 -0.38
CA THR A 192 -7.50 18.37 -1.63
C THR A 192 -6.66 19.16 -2.63
N GLY A 193 -5.51 19.69 -2.19
CA GLY A 193 -4.58 20.46 -3.00
C GLY A 193 -3.40 19.63 -3.52
N THR A 194 -2.23 20.24 -3.58
CA THR A 194 -0.98 19.59 -4.00
C THR A 194 0.03 19.57 -2.88
N ILE A 195 0.59 18.40 -2.60
CA ILE A 195 1.75 18.22 -1.74
C ILE A 195 2.85 17.62 -2.60
N ASN A 196 3.93 18.36 -2.82
CA ASN A 196 4.97 17.95 -3.75
C ASN A 196 6.37 18.09 -3.15
N SER A 197 7.15 17.02 -3.19
CA SER A 197 8.58 17.09 -2.94
C SER A 197 9.35 17.58 -4.16
N THR A 198 10.31 18.45 -3.92
CA THR A 198 11.33 18.90 -4.90
C THR A 198 12.71 18.35 -4.56
N GLY A 199 12.80 17.56 -3.50
CA GLY A 199 14.03 16.88 -3.10
C GLY A 199 14.43 15.82 -4.13
N LYS A 200 15.74 15.53 -4.16
CA LYS A 200 16.36 14.64 -5.16
C LYS A 200 17.03 13.43 -4.53
N THR A 201 16.78 13.18 -3.25
CA THR A 201 17.36 12.03 -2.55
C THR A 201 16.63 10.78 -3.01
N GLU A 202 17.32 9.93 -3.77
CA GLU A 202 16.82 8.63 -4.23
C GLU A 202 16.68 7.62 -3.08
N PRO A 203 15.92 6.52 -3.28
CA PRO A 203 15.72 5.49 -2.27
C PRO A 203 17.02 4.89 -1.71
N SER A 204 17.08 4.76 -0.39
CA SER A 204 18.13 4.06 0.36
C SER A 204 17.55 3.51 1.67
N ALA A 205 18.33 2.75 2.44
CA ALA A 205 17.94 2.30 3.79
C ALA A 205 17.53 3.45 4.72
N TYR A 206 18.02 4.68 4.48
CA TYR A 206 17.77 5.86 5.31
C TYR A 206 16.56 6.69 4.84
N GLY A 207 15.84 6.23 3.80
CA GLY A 207 14.70 6.91 3.21
C GLY A 207 15.03 7.71 1.94
N ALA A 208 14.05 8.47 1.46
CA ALA A 208 14.12 9.25 0.23
C ALA A 208 13.32 10.56 0.34
N SER A 209 13.50 11.46 -0.63
CA SER A 209 12.70 12.69 -0.72
C SER A 209 11.23 12.36 -0.98
N SER A 210 10.34 12.76 -0.09
CA SER A 210 8.95 12.29 -0.09
C SER A 210 7.96 13.44 -0.16
N GLY A 211 6.87 13.25 -0.91
CA GLY A 211 5.73 14.17 -0.86
C GLY A 211 5.28 14.34 0.60
N ILE A 212 5.06 13.21 1.28
CA ILE A 212 4.86 13.15 2.73
C ILE A 212 5.77 12.07 3.32
N SER A 213 6.55 12.42 4.34
CA SER A 213 7.33 11.46 5.14
C SER A 213 6.80 11.42 6.58
N LEU A 214 6.41 10.23 7.04
CA LEU A 214 5.89 9.99 8.38
C LEU A 214 6.84 9.06 9.15
N SER A 215 7.46 9.56 10.22
CA SER A 215 8.24 8.80 11.19
C SER A 215 7.58 8.79 12.57
N TYR A 216 7.26 7.63 13.14
CA TYR A 216 6.69 7.50 14.51
C TYR A 216 5.37 8.25 14.75
N ASN A 217 4.55 8.44 13.71
CA ASN A 217 3.29 9.19 13.82
C ASN A 217 2.09 8.25 13.97
N THR A 218 1.02 8.75 14.59
CA THR A 218 -0.31 8.13 14.51
C THR A 218 -1.30 9.06 13.82
N ILE A 219 -1.88 8.61 12.71
CA ILE A 219 -2.94 9.32 11.98
C ILE A 219 -4.22 8.48 12.04
N LYS A 220 -5.30 9.04 12.56
CA LYS A 220 -6.57 8.31 12.64
C LYS A 220 -7.30 8.25 11.30
N THR A 221 -7.36 9.37 10.58
CA THR A 221 -7.97 9.42 9.25
C THR A 221 -7.09 10.21 8.31
N PHE A 222 -6.65 9.56 7.24
CA PHE A 222 -5.90 10.15 6.16
C PHE A 222 -6.74 10.10 4.89
N ASN A 223 -7.15 11.26 4.37
CA ASN A 223 -7.91 11.36 3.13
C ASN A 223 -7.15 12.21 2.10
N ASN A 224 -6.73 11.59 1.01
CA ASN A 224 -6.17 12.28 -0.14
C ASN A 224 -7.18 12.38 -1.28
N LYS A 225 -7.65 13.58 -1.60
CA LYS A 225 -8.42 13.91 -2.82
C LYS A 225 -7.60 14.68 -3.86
N GLY A 226 -6.43 15.18 -3.46
CA GLY A 226 -5.54 15.97 -4.29
C GLY A 226 -4.35 15.16 -4.82
N LEU A 227 -3.24 15.85 -5.09
CA LEU A 227 -1.97 15.24 -5.51
C LEU A 227 -1.01 15.15 -4.32
N ILE A 228 -0.38 13.98 -4.17
CA ILE A 228 0.81 13.77 -3.35
C ILE A 228 1.90 13.20 -4.27
N SER A 229 3.04 13.89 -4.40
CA SER A 229 4.11 13.47 -5.32
C SER A 229 5.52 13.71 -4.76
N GLY A 230 6.47 12.86 -5.14
CA GLY A 230 7.88 12.92 -4.76
C GLY A 230 8.70 11.76 -5.33
N ILE A 231 9.95 11.56 -4.86
CA ILE A 231 10.69 10.32 -5.14
C ILE A 231 9.92 9.15 -4.51
N PHE A 232 9.47 9.34 -3.27
CA PHE A 232 8.29 8.65 -2.75
C PHE A 232 7.10 9.60 -2.75
N GLY A 233 5.92 9.10 -3.11
CA GLY A 233 4.69 9.86 -2.89
C GLY A 233 4.44 10.00 -1.38
N LEU A 234 4.24 8.86 -0.72
CA LEU A 234 4.04 8.73 0.71
C LEU A 234 5.03 7.71 1.30
N ASN A 235 5.76 8.10 2.33
CA ASN A 235 6.72 7.25 3.04
C ASN A 235 6.32 7.08 4.50
N LEU A 236 6.16 5.84 4.97
CA LEU A 236 5.85 5.49 6.35
C LEU A 236 7.03 4.75 6.98
N SER A 237 7.51 5.26 8.11
CA SER A 237 8.52 4.66 8.96
C SER A 237 7.99 4.62 10.39
N ASN A 238 7.72 3.42 10.90
CA ASN A 238 7.17 3.21 12.24
C ASN A 238 5.88 4.04 12.48
N ALA A 239 5.09 4.24 11.43
CA ALA A 239 3.92 5.10 11.45
C ALA A 239 2.64 4.27 11.38
N THR A 240 1.59 4.72 12.06
CA THR A 240 0.28 4.08 12.06
C THR A 240 -0.74 4.98 11.38
N ILE A 241 -1.45 4.43 10.39
CA ILE A 241 -2.65 5.06 9.81
C ILE A 241 -3.84 4.11 10.03
N GLU A 242 -4.81 4.54 10.84
CA GLU A 242 -5.99 3.70 11.12
C GLU A 242 -6.89 3.59 9.89
N ASN A 243 -7.23 4.72 9.25
CA ASN A 243 -8.07 4.74 8.07
C ASN A 243 -7.43 5.60 6.99
N PHE A 244 -7.01 4.97 5.89
CA PHE A 244 -6.41 5.61 4.75
C PHE A 244 -7.32 5.51 3.52
N THR A 245 -7.79 6.65 3.02
CA THR A 245 -8.53 6.73 1.75
C THR A 245 -7.76 7.59 0.75
N ASN A 246 -7.43 7.04 -0.41
CA ASN A 246 -6.93 7.79 -1.54
C ASN A 246 -8.02 7.91 -2.62
N GLN A 247 -8.58 9.10 -2.83
CA GLN A 247 -9.50 9.45 -3.93
C GLN A 247 -8.82 10.29 -5.03
N GLY A 248 -7.66 10.89 -4.72
CA GLY A 248 -6.83 11.67 -5.64
C GLY A 248 -5.71 10.85 -6.26
N THR A 249 -4.55 11.48 -6.45
CA THR A 249 -3.36 10.83 -7.00
C THR A 249 -2.24 10.78 -5.97
N ILE A 250 -1.63 9.61 -5.84
CA ILE A 250 -0.34 9.44 -5.16
C ILE A 250 0.67 8.96 -6.19
N GLU A 251 1.74 9.71 -6.37
CA GLU A 251 2.71 9.49 -7.44
C GLU A 251 4.14 9.36 -6.91
N SER A 252 4.88 8.37 -7.41
CA SER A 252 6.34 8.35 -7.37
C SER A 252 6.94 8.72 -8.71
N THR A 253 7.94 9.59 -8.65
CA THR A 253 8.66 10.09 -9.82
C THR A 253 9.96 9.34 -10.09
N SER A 254 10.38 8.46 -9.17
CA SER A 254 11.62 7.69 -9.23
C SER A 254 11.45 6.42 -10.04
N ASN A 255 12.45 6.12 -10.87
CA ASN A 255 12.59 4.87 -11.61
C ASN A 255 13.59 3.92 -10.93
N HIS A 256 14.01 4.21 -9.69
CA HIS A 256 14.83 3.31 -8.90
C HIS A 256 14.03 2.06 -8.53
N ASP A 257 14.67 0.89 -8.41
CA ASP A 257 13.97 -0.38 -8.12
C ASP A 257 13.25 -0.37 -6.76
N PHE A 258 13.77 0.41 -5.81
CA PHE A 258 13.12 0.67 -4.52
C PHE A 258 12.17 1.89 -4.52
N GLY A 259 11.99 2.57 -5.64
CA GLY A 259 11.04 3.67 -5.80
C GLY A 259 9.59 3.19 -5.65
N ALA A 260 8.76 3.97 -4.95
CA ALA A 260 7.37 3.59 -4.70
C ALA A 260 6.43 4.79 -4.50
N ALA A 261 5.21 4.69 -5.02
CA ALA A 261 4.19 5.71 -4.75
C ALA A 261 3.83 5.72 -3.25
N ILE A 262 3.70 4.54 -2.65
CA ILE A 262 3.52 4.35 -1.21
C ILE A 262 4.58 3.37 -0.72
N ASN A 263 5.48 3.85 0.13
CA ASN A 263 6.54 3.06 0.74
C ASN A 263 6.28 2.85 2.24
N LEU A 264 6.42 1.61 2.71
CA LEU A 264 6.44 1.26 4.12
C LEU A 264 7.83 0.69 4.44
N VAL A 265 8.51 1.31 5.39
CA VAL A 265 9.82 0.88 5.90
C VAL A 265 9.70 0.58 7.40
N ALA A 266 10.41 -0.44 7.86
CA ALA A 266 10.42 -0.90 9.24
C ALA A 266 11.84 -0.89 9.82
N PRO A 267 12.52 0.27 9.89
CA PRO A 267 13.87 0.33 10.43
C PRO A 267 13.90 -0.15 11.88
N TYR A 268 14.90 -0.98 12.22
CA TYR A 268 15.09 -1.58 13.55
C TYR A 268 13.92 -2.46 14.06
N GLY A 269 13.08 -2.94 13.15
CA GLY A 269 12.04 -3.95 13.39
C GLY A 269 10.71 -3.36 13.81
N ALA A 270 10.60 -2.04 13.87
CA ALA A 270 9.38 -1.35 14.27
C ALA A 270 8.45 -1.18 13.06
N ALA A 271 7.27 -1.78 13.15
CA ALA A 271 6.31 -1.82 12.06
C ALA A 271 5.70 -0.45 11.76
N SER A 272 5.57 -0.11 10.48
CA SER A 272 4.48 0.73 10.02
C SER A 272 3.21 -0.11 9.85
N VAL A 273 2.07 0.49 10.17
CA VAL A 273 0.77 -0.19 10.14
C VAL A 273 -0.26 0.68 9.41
N ILE A 274 -0.95 0.08 8.44
CA ILE A 274 -2.18 0.64 7.88
C ILE A 274 -3.31 -0.35 8.14
N ASN A 275 -4.31 0.04 8.93
CA ASN A 275 -5.40 -0.89 9.24
C ASN A 275 -6.34 -1.01 8.04
N ASN A 276 -6.98 0.10 7.65
CA ASN A 276 -7.92 0.12 6.55
C ASN A 276 -7.40 1.01 5.42
N PHE A 277 -6.94 0.41 4.32
CA PHE A 277 -6.52 1.14 3.13
C PHE A 277 -7.55 0.97 2.00
N THR A 278 -8.21 2.07 1.60
CA THR A 278 -9.04 2.12 0.39
C THR A 278 -8.43 3.05 -0.67
N ASN A 279 -8.14 2.52 -1.85
CA ASN A 279 -7.77 3.32 -3.02
C ASN A 279 -8.97 3.47 -3.96
N GLU A 280 -9.55 4.66 -4.07
CA GLU A 280 -10.59 5.05 -5.04
C GLU A 280 -10.03 5.87 -6.21
N GLY A 281 -8.85 6.47 -6.03
CA GLY A 281 -8.17 7.31 -7.01
C GLY A 281 -7.10 6.57 -7.81
N THR A 282 -5.97 7.25 -8.03
CA THR A 282 -4.85 6.73 -8.82
C THR A 282 -3.60 6.60 -7.95
N ILE A 283 -2.94 5.45 -8.04
CA ILE A 283 -1.57 5.24 -7.56
C ILE A 283 -0.70 5.05 -8.80
N LYS A 284 0.31 5.91 -8.97
CA LYS A 284 1.17 5.92 -10.15
C LYS A 284 2.64 5.90 -9.77
N SER A 285 3.45 5.13 -10.48
CA SER A 285 4.89 5.05 -10.20
C SER A 285 5.67 4.64 -11.44
N LYS A 286 6.89 5.17 -11.57
CA LYS A 286 7.86 4.63 -12.54
C LYS A 286 8.62 3.41 -12.02
N SER A 287 8.20 2.89 -10.88
CA SER A 287 8.73 1.68 -10.25
C SER A 287 7.57 0.95 -9.57
N ASN A 288 7.54 0.83 -8.23
CA ASN A 288 6.49 0.09 -7.52
C ASN A 288 5.28 0.97 -7.14
N GLY A 289 4.09 0.40 -7.05
CA GLY A 289 2.90 1.09 -6.55
C GLY A 289 2.91 1.18 -5.04
N ILE A 290 2.59 0.06 -4.40
CA ILE A 290 2.68 -0.14 -2.95
C ILE A 290 3.87 -1.05 -2.68
N PHE A 291 4.82 -0.58 -1.87
CA PHE A 291 6.06 -1.29 -1.59
C PHE A 291 6.31 -1.34 -0.08
N ALA A 292 6.35 -2.55 0.48
CA ALA A 292 6.47 -2.73 1.92
C ALA A 292 7.65 -3.62 2.30
N GLU A 293 8.45 -3.14 3.24
CA GLU A 293 9.54 -3.91 3.84
C GLU A 293 9.02 -4.99 4.80
N ALA A 294 9.77 -6.08 4.93
CA ALA A 294 9.65 -7.03 6.03
C ALA A 294 9.52 -6.34 7.40
N GLY A 295 8.45 -6.67 8.13
CA GLY A 295 8.09 -6.09 9.44
C GLY A 295 6.88 -5.15 9.40
N ASN A 296 6.43 -4.71 8.23
CA ASN A 296 5.25 -3.84 8.12
C ASN A 296 3.94 -4.63 8.03
N LYS A 297 2.83 -3.95 8.30
CA LYS A 297 1.47 -4.51 8.26
C LYS A 297 0.51 -3.65 7.45
N ILE A 298 -0.26 -4.30 6.57
CA ILE A 298 -1.47 -3.73 5.95
C ILE A 298 -2.62 -4.70 6.23
N GLU A 299 -3.55 -4.35 7.12
CA GLU A 299 -4.59 -5.30 7.54
C GLU A 299 -5.65 -5.53 6.45
N THR A 300 -6.06 -4.49 5.74
CA THR A 300 -6.97 -4.63 4.60
C THR A 300 -6.67 -3.57 3.55
N LEU A 301 -6.46 -4.02 2.32
CA LEU A 301 -6.34 -3.21 1.13
C LEU A 301 -7.54 -3.45 0.22
N VAL A 302 -8.35 -2.41 0.00
CA VAL A 302 -9.45 -2.40 -0.97
C VAL A 302 -9.10 -1.44 -2.10
N ASN A 303 -8.85 -1.97 -3.28
CA ASN A 303 -8.68 -1.17 -4.48
C ASN A 303 -10.03 -1.03 -5.20
N LYS A 304 -10.51 0.20 -5.34
CA LYS A 304 -11.65 0.62 -6.17
C LYS A 304 -11.21 1.47 -7.36
N GLY A 305 -9.97 1.98 -7.32
CA GLY A 305 -9.39 2.86 -8.32
C GLY A 305 -8.37 2.15 -9.21
N THR A 306 -7.36 2.90 -9.64
CA THR A 306 -6.31 2.43 -10.55
C THR A 306 -4.94 2.43 -9.86
N ILE A 307 -4.19 1.34 -10.04
CA ILE A 307 -2.76 1.27 -9.78
C ILE A 307 -2.07 1.04 -11.12
N GLU A 308 -1.31 2.01 -11.61
CA GLU A 308 -0.63 1.97 -12.91
C GLU A 308 0.86 2.26 -12.73
N VAL A 309 1.70 1.25 -12.94
CA VAL A 309 3.10 1.31 -12.55
C VAL A 309 4.03 0.55 -13.50
N ASP A 310 5.29 0.98 -13.58
CA ASP A 310 6.26 0.39 -14.50
C ASP A 310 6.95 -0.89 -13.97
N LEU A 311 6.93 -1.14 -12.65
CA LEU A 311 7.47 -2.37 -12.05
C LEU A 311 6.36 -3.25 -11.47
N ASN A 312 6.21 -3.32 -10.14
CA ASN A 312 5.20 -4.15 -9.50
C ASN A 312 4.08 -3.32 -8.87
N GLY A 313 2.82 -3.74 -9.03
CA GLY A 313 1.66 -3.03 -8.47
C GLY A 313 1.69 -3.01 -6.94
N ILE A 314 1.78 -4.19 -6.35
CA ILE A 314 2.01 -4.42 -4.92
C ILE A 314 3.24 -5.32 -4.82
N SER A 315 4.24 -4.94 -4.03
CA SER A 315 5.47 -5.72 -3.88
C SER A 315 6.11 -5.55 -2.50
N PHE A 316 7.04 -6.44 -2.20
CA PHE A 316 7.72 -6.51 -0.92
C PHE A 316 9.23 -6.54 -1.11
N TYR A 317 9.96 -6.20 -0.05
CA TYR A 317 11.42 -6.30 0.00
C TYR A 317 11.93 -6.58 1.41
N ASP A 318 13.20 -6.99 1.48
CA ASP A 318 13.93 -7.19 2.72
C ASP A 318 15.36 -6.65 2.51
N TYR A 319 15.81 -5.73 3.37
CA TYR A 319 17.13 -5.11 3.20
C TYR A 319 18.31 -6.03 3.59
N GLY A 320 18.04 -7.16 4.26
CA GLY A 320 19.05 -8.18 4.61
C GLY A 320 20.06 -7.74 5.68
N ASP A 321 20.10 -8.44 6.82
CA ASP A 321 21.14 -8.50 7.88
C ASP A 321 21.76 -7.22 8.49
N GLU A 322 21.53 -6.01 8.00
CA GLU A 322 21.95 -4.77 8.69
C GLU A 322 20.89 -4.31 9.72
N GLY A 323 20.56 -5.23 10.64
CA GLY A 323 20.04 -4.89 11.98
C GLY A 323 18.66 -4.26 12.07
N GLY A 324 17.76 -4.42 11.08
CA GLY A 324 16.49 -3.71 11.16
C GLY A 324 15.23 -4.24 10.50
N SER A 325 15.22 -5.12 9.52
CA SER A 325 13.94 -5.56 8.95
C SER A 325 13.24 -6.58 9.87
N GLY A 326 11.92 -6.47 10.04
CA GLY A 326 11.13 -7.43 10.84
C GLY A 326 11.15 -8.84 10.25
N ASN A 327 10.67 -9.84 11.00
CA ASN A 327 10.80 -11.25 10.62
C ASN A 327 9.75 -11.75 9.62
N LYS A 328 8.67 -10.99 9.42
CA LYS A 328 7.59 -11.32 8.50
C LYS A 328 6.86 -10.08 8.00
N ILE A 329 6.12 -10.21 6.90
CA ILE A 329 5.14 -9.22 6.44
C ILE A 329 3.75 -9.78 6.66
N GLU A 330 2.88 -9.01 7.31
CA GLU A 330 1.47 -9.34 7.48
C GLU A 330 0.64 -8.50 6.51
N LEU A 331 0.24 -9.11 5.39
CA LEU A 331 -0.87 -8.62 4.60
C LEU A 331 -2.13 -9.33 5.07
N GLY A 332 -3.14 -8.59 5.47
CA GLY A 332 -4.44 -9.19 5.59
C GLY A 332 -5.07 -9.35 4.21
N LYS A 333 -6.24 -8.77 4.01
CA LYS A 333 -7.02 -9.00 2.78
C LYS A 333 -6.65 -8.01 1.68
N ILE A 334 -6.49 -8.52 0.46
CA ILE A 334 -6.38 -7.73 -0.77
C ILE A 334 -7.65 -7.94 -1.59
N ILE A 335 -8.42 -6.88 -1.79
CA ILE A 335 -9.70 -6.91 -2.50
C ILE A 335 -9.67 -5.91 -3.64
N LEU A 336 -9.91 -6.39 -4.86
CA LEU A 336 -10.07 -5.56 -6.04
C LEU A 336 -11.56 -5.48 -6.36
N GLU A 337 -12.15 -4.30 -6.20
CA GLU A 337 -13.57 -4.05 -6.45
C GLU A 337 -13.89 -3.84 -7.92
N LYS A 338 -15.16 -3.94 -8.26
CA LYS A 338 -15.66 -3.75 -9.64
C LYS A 338 -15.17 -2.43 -10.24
N GLY A 339 -14.60 -2.50 -11.45
CA GLY A 339 -14.06 -1.35 -12.18
C GLY A 339 -12.68 -0.90 -11.73
N SER A 340 -12.10 -1.53 -10.70
CA SER A 340 -10.72 -1.26 -10.27
C SER A 340 -9.70 -1.94 -11.19
N SER A 341 -8.46 -1.44 -11.19
CA SER A 341 -7.38 -2.11 -11.91
C SER A 341 -6.02 -2.00 -11.24
N ILE A 342 -5.20 -3.04 -11.44
CA ILE A 342 -3.76 -3.03 -11.30
C ILE A 342 -3.16 -3.35 -12.67
N LYS A 343 -2.32 -2.44 -13.18
CA LYS A 343 -1.56 -2.58 -14.42
C LYS A 343 -0.09 -2.34 -14.11
N ALA A 344 0.69 -3.41 -14.14
CA ALA A 344 2.08 -3.40 -13.72
C ALA A 344 3.00 -3.80 -14.88
N GLY A 345 4.16 -3.15 -14.99
CA GLY A 345 5.16 -3.49 -16.00
C GLY A 345 5.94 -4.78 -15.71
N HIS A 346 5.75 -5.40 -14.55
CA HIS A 346 6.30 -6.72 -14.20
C HIS A 346 5.22 -7.62 -13.56
N ASN A 347 5.02 -7.62 -12.24
CA ASN A 347 3.97 -8.40 -11.60
C ASN A 347 2.85 -7.49 -11.06
N GLY A 348 1.59 -7.85 -11.28
CA GLY A 348 0.45 -7.11 -10.72
C GLY A 348 0.50 -7.12 -9.19
N ILE A 349 0.48 -8.32 -8.61
CA ILE A 349 0.71 -8.57 -7.19
C ILE A 349 1.93 -9.48 -7.06
N ASN A 350 3.00 -8.97 -6.44
CA ASN A 350 4.27 -9.66 -6.24
C ASN A 350 4.44 -10.05 -4.78
N ILE A 351 4.12 -11.29 -4.42
CA ILE A 351 4.34 -11.83 -3.08
C ILE A 351 5.70 -12.51 -3.05
N ASP A 352 6.74 -11.68 -3.14
CA ASP A 352 8.12 -12.07 -2.97
C ASP A 352 8.96 -10.85 -2.56
N HIS A 353 10.02 -11.11 -1.81
CA HIS A 353 11.04 -10.14 -1.40
C HIS A 353 12.46 -10.71 -1.49
N GLY A 354 12.67 -11.86 -2.15
CA GLY A 354 13.99 -12.43 -2.41
C GLY A 354 14.76 -12.93 -1.17
N SER A 355 14.10 -13.06 -0.03
CA SER A 355 14.71 -13.59 1.21
C SER A 355 13.86 -14.71 1.82
N SER A 356 14.36 -15.40 2.84
CA SER A 356 13.67 -16.53 3.49
C SER A 356 12.57 -16.11 4.46
N LYS A 357 12.37 -14.81 4.71
CA LYS A 357 11.30 -14.32 5.58
C LYS A 357 9.93 -14.63 4.99
N VAL A 358 8.97 -14.77 5.89
CA VAL A 358 7.60 -15.14 5.52
C VAL A 358 6.84 -13.87 5.13
N ILE A 359 6.14 -13.91 4.00
CA ILE A 359 5.05 -13.00 3.69
C ILE A 359 3.79 -13.81 3.88
N GLU A 360 2.91 -13.36 4.79
CA GLU A 360 1.61 -13.96 5.04
C GLU A 360 0.55 -13.03 4.43
N ALA A 361 -0.28 -13.57 3.53
CA ALA A 361 -1.47 -12.89 3.02
C ALA A 361 -2.74 -13.64 3.43
N ASP A 362 -3.76 -12.95 3.96
CA ASP A 362 -5.00 -13.59 4.43
C ASP A 362 -5.98 -13.94 3.31
N ALA A 363 -6.07 -13.15 2.24
CA ALA A 363 -6.95 -13.45 1.09
C ALA A 363 -6.62 -12.54 -0.09
N ILE A 364 -6.79 -13.05 -1.31
CA ILE A 364 -6.80 -12.24 -2.53
C ILE A 364 -8.14 -12.46 -3.24
N GLU A 365 -8.92 -11.40 -3.38
CA GLU A 365 -10.21 -11.41 -4.05
C GLU A 365 -10.22 -10.41 -5.21
N VAL A 366 -10.35 -10.92 -6.43
CA VAL A 366 -10.49 -10.09 -7.65
C VAL A 366 -11.93 -10.15 -8.09
N LYS A 367 -12.74 -9.12 -7.80
CA LYS A 367 -14.18 -9.14 -8.08
C LYS A 367 -14.50 -8.93 -9.54
N GLU A 368 -15.76 -9.24 -9.91
CA GLU A 368 -16.29 -9.06 -11.26
C GLU A 368 -16.01 -7.64 -11.80
N GLY A 369 -15.39 -7.57 -12.98
CA GLY A 369 -15.03 -6.32 -13.64
C GLY A 369 -13.80 -5.62 -13.05
N ALA A 370 -13.08 -6.23 -12.11
CA ALA A 370 -11.73 -5.81 -11.72
C ALA A 370 -10.67 -6.45 -12.62
N ILE A 371 -9.52 -5.80 -12.77
CA ILE A 371 -8.41 -6.29 -13.61
C ILE A 371 -7.11 -6.29 -12.80
N VAL A 372 -6.37 -7.39 -12.79
CA VAL A 372 -4.99 -7.47 -12.31
C VAL A 372 -4.12 -7.97 -13.43
N SER A 373 -3.20 -7.13 -13.90
CA SER A 373 -2.32 -7.46 -15.03
C SER A 373 -0.87 -7.10 -14.73
N GLY A 374 0.04 -7.98 -15.15
CA GLY A 374 1.48 -7.76 -15.13
C GLY A 374 2.15 -8.29 -16.39
N ASN A 375 3.22 -7.66 -16.88
CA ASN A 375 3.93 -8.20 -18.05
C ASN A 375 4.57 -9.58 -17.81
N ASN A 376 4.82 -9.98 -16.56
CA ASN A 376 5.27 -11.32 -16.20
C ASN A 376 4.13 -12.16 -15.60
N ALA A 377 3.55 -11.72 -14.48
CA ALA A 377 2.39 -12.40 -13.89
C ALA A 377 1.33 -11.40 -13.40
N GLY A 378 0.06 -11.79 -13.44
CA GLY A 378 -0.99 -11.07 -12.74
C GLY A 378 -0.76 -11.16 -11.23
N ILE A 379 -0.61 -12.38 -10.74
CA ILE A 379 -0.25 -12.71 -9.36
C ILE A 379 0.97 -13.64 -9.36
N TYR A 380 2.02 -13.24 -8.66
CA TYR A 380 3.23 -14.03 -8.45
C TYR A 380 3.39 -14.33 -6.96
N LEU A 381 3.61 -15.61 -6.62
CA LEU A 381 3.98 -16.04 -5.27
C LEU A 381 5.34 -16.73 -5.32
N GLY A 382 6.36 -16.11 -4.71
CA GLY A 382 7.73 -16.61 -4.73
C GLY A 382 7.97 -17.76 -3.77
N GLY A 383 9.12 -18.44 -3.95
CA GLY A 383 9.55 -19.54 -3.09
C GLY A 383 9.59 -19.20 -1.60
N GLY A 384 9.09 -20.11 -0.78
CA GLY A 384 9.07 -19.97 0.69
C GLY A 384 8.11 -18.91 1.22
N LYS A 385 7.14 -18.45 0.41
CA LYS A 385 6.08 -17.50 0.80
C LYS A 385 4.73 -18.22 0.91
N GLU A 386 3.79 -17.65 1.68
CA GLU A 386 2.53 -18.32 2.00
C GLU A 386 1.34 -17.35 1.93
N ILE A 387 0.29 -17.77 1.22
CA ILE A 387 -1.04 -17.17 1.29
C ILE A 387 -1.87 -18.12 2.14
N ASN A 388 -2.31 -17.67 3.31
CA ASN A 388 -3.02 -18.48 4.30
C ASN A 388 -4.52 -18.61 4.03
N ALA A 389 -4.94 -18.41 2.78
CA ALA A 389 -6.29 -18.70 2.34
C ALA A 389 -6.40 -18.92 0.83
N GLN A 390 -7.64 -19.10 0.40
CA GLN A 390 -8.06 -19.20 -0.97
C GLN A 390 -7.89 -17.90 -1.75
N ILE A 391 -7.50 -18.03 -3.02
CA ILE A 391 -7.57 -16.95 -4.01
C ILE A 391 -8.90 -17.07 -4.77
N THR A 392 -9.67 -15.99 -4.84
CA THR A 392 -10.97 -15.97 -5.54
C THR A 392 -10.96 -14.95 -6.67
N ILE A 393 -11.24 -15.40 -7.88
CA ILE A 393 -11.20 -14.60 -9.12
C ILE A 393 -12.56 -14.60 -9.81
N ALA A 394 -13.23 -13.46 -9.80
CA ALA A 394 -14.41 -13.15 -10.62
C ALA A 394 -14.13 -12.05 -11.67
N GLY A 395 -13.00 -11.33 -11.56
CA GLY A 395 -12.51 -10.40 -12.57
C GLY A 395 -11.48 -11.04 -13.51
N GLU A 396 -10.61 -10.22 -14.10
CA GLU A 396 -9.53 -10.67 -14.97
C GLU A 396 -8.19 -10.67 -14.22
N VAL A 397 -7.45 -11.79 -14.32
CA VAL A 397 -6.06 -11.88 -13.89
C VAL A 397 -5.20 -12.37 -15.04
N SER A 398 -4.35 -11.51 -15.57
CA SER A 398 -3.54 -11.81 -16.75
C SER A 398 -2.06 -11.52 -16.54
N GLY A 399 -1.21 -12.33 -17.18
CA GLY A 399 0.23 -12.09 -17.18
C GLY A 399 0.92 -12.46 -18.48
N GLY A 400 2.21 -12.14 -18.61
CA GLY A 400 3.02 -12.64 -19.73
C GLY A 400 3.22 -14.14 -19.64
N ALA A 401 3.85 -14.61 -18.58
CA ALA A 401 4.12 -16.03 -18.33
C ALA A 401 2.83 -16.79 -17.94
N ALA A 402 2.06 -16.23 -17.01
CA ALA A 402 0.77 -16.78 -16.56
C ALA A 402 -0.05 -15.71 -15.86
N GLY A 403 -1.36 -15.92 -15.73
CA GLY A 403 -2.20 -15.10 -14.85
C GLY A 403 -1.77 -15.27 -13.39
N ILE A 404 -1.54 -16.53 -12.98
CA ILE A 404 -1.03 -16.89 -11.66
C ILE A 404 0.22 -17.76 -11.79
N VAL A 405 1.31 -17.34 -11.16
CA VAL A 405 2.53 -18.14 -11.00
C VAL A 405 2.76 -18.41 -9.52
N ASN A 406 2.85 -19.69 -9.16
CA ASN A 406 3.08 -20.13 -7.79
C ASN A 406 4.39 -20.93 -7.65
N GLU A 407 5.27 -20.46 -6.77
CA GLU A 407 6.45 -21.15 -6.25
C GLU A 407 6.43 -21.31 -4.72
N GLY A 408 5.44 -20.71 -4.06
CA GLY A 408 5.20 -20.77 -2.62
C GLY A 408 3.99 -21.63 -2.25
N ILE A 409 3.29 -21.29 -1.17
CA ILE A 409 2.16 -22.07 -0.64
C ILE A 409 0.88 -21.24 -0.73
N ILE A 410 -0.13 -21.74 -1.44
CA ILE A 410 -1.48 -21.16 -1.48
C ILE A 410 -2.41 -22.01 -0.62
N GLY A 411 -3.19 -21.39 0.28
CA GLY A 411 -4.17 -22.07 1.14
C GLY A 411 -3.70 -22.41 2.55
N GLY A 412 -2.46 -22.03 2.87
CA GLY A 412 -1.85 -22.28 4.17
C GLY A 412 -1.61 -23.77 4.50
N SER A 413 -0.93 -24.06 5.59
CA SER A 413 -0.73 -25.44 6.11
C SER A 413 -2.00 -26.12 6.68
N SER A 414 -3.19 -25.53 6.51
CA SER A 414 -4.42 -26.04 7.12
C SER A 414 -4.98 -27.22 6.32
N SER A 415 -5.32 -28.31 7.00
CA SER A 415 -5.91 -29.52 6.41
C SER A 415 -7.40 -29.36 6.03
N ASP A 416 -7.91 -28.13 6.01
CA ASP A 416 -9.32 -27.82 5.74
C ASP A 416 -9.43 -27.45 4.25
N ASP A 417 -9.89 -28.40 3.45
CA ASP A 417 -10.06 -28.32 1.99
C ASP A 417 -10.89 -27.11 1.52
N LYS A 418 -11.66 -26.50 2.42
CA LYS A 418 -12.49 -25.30 2.18
C LYS A 418 -11.80 -23.97 2.42
N LYS A 419 -10.56 -23.93 2.93
CA LYS A 419 -9.86 -22.67 3.25
C LYS A 419 -8.75 -22.31 2.28
N GLY A 420 -8.35 -23.23 1.41
CA GLY A 420 -7.28 -23.01 0.45
C GLY A 420 -7.69 -23.14 -1.01
N GLY A 421 -6.70 -23.12 -1.90
CA GLY A 421 -6.88 -23.33 -3.33
C GLY A 421 -7.16 -22.06 -4.12
N ILE A 422 -7.69 -22.24 -5.33
CA ILE A 422 -7.97 -21.17 -6.28
C ILE A 422 -9.37 -21.40 -6.85
N ILE A 423 -10.26 -20.42 -6.69
CA ILE A 423 -11.60 -20.44 -7.29
C ILE A 423 -11.68 -19.36 -8.37
N ILE A 424 -12.10 -19.75 -9.56
CA ILE A 424 -12.38 -18.86 -10.69
C ILE A 424 -13.88 -18.92 -10.97
N SER A 425 -14.62 -17.87 -10.61
CA SER A 425 -16.09 -17.80 -10.66
C SER A 425 -16.53 -16.61 -11.50
N GLY A 426 -16.81 -16.84 -12.79
CA GLY A 426 -17.18 -15.81 -13.77
C GLY A 426 -16.04 -14.97 -14.37
N GLY A 427 -14.86 -14.99 -13.74
CA GLY A 427 -13.66 -14.27 -14.20
C GLY A 427 -12.79 -15.05 -15.18
N SER A 428 -11.64 -14.48 -15.55
CA SER A 428 -10.63 -15.16 -16.37
C SER A 428 -9.24 -15.11 -15.76
N VAL A 429 -8.49 -16.19 -15.95
CA VAL A 429 -7.07 -16.28 -15.63
C VAL A 429 -6.33 -16.71 -16.89
N SER A 430 -5.41 -15.88 -17.39
CA SER A 430 -4.82 -16.09 -18.71
C SER A 430 -3.37 -15.65 -18.83
N SER A 431 -2.69 -16.20 -19.84
CA SER A 431 -1.36 -15.76 -20.29
C SER A 431 -1.48 -15.04 -21.63
N SER A 432 -1.00 -13.80 -21.67
CA SER A 432 -0.89 -12.98 -22.89
C SER A 432 0.19 -13.47 -23.88
N SER A 433 1.11 -14.36 -23.45
CA SER A 433 2.14 -14.95 -24.34
C SER A 433 1.79 -16.36 -24.85
N GLY A 434 0.58 -16.86 -24.59
CA GLY A 434 0.15 -18.21 -24.99
C GLY A 434 0.62 -19.36 -24.09
N GLY A 435 1.19 -19.07 -22.92
CA GLY A 435 1.39 -20.03 -21.84
C GLY A 435 0.09 -20.42 -21.10
N SER A 436 0.24 -21.08 -19.95
CA SER A 436 -0.88 -21.46 -19.09
C SER A 436 -1.42 -20.29 -18.29
N GLY A 437 -2.72 -20.29 -17.99
CA GLY A 437 -3.33 -19.33 -17.08
C GLY A 437 -2.81 -19.48 -15.65
N ILE A 438 -2.63 -20.73 -15.20
CA ILE A 438 -2.06 -21.04 -13.88
C ILE A 438 -0.82 -21.91 -14.06
N VAL A 439 0.28 -21.50 -13.42
CA VAL A 439 1.53 -22.26 -13.37
C VAL A 439 1.92 -22.49 -11.92
N ASN A 440 1.90 -23.75 -11.49
CA ASN A 440 2.45 -24.21 -10.22
C ASN A 440 3.79 -24.88 -10.47
N GLN A 441 4.89 -24.29 -9.99
CA GLN A 441 6.24 -24.69 -10.35
C GLN A 441 7.21 -24.64 -9.16
N GLY A 442 8.44 -25.11 -9.37
CA GLY A 442 9.44 -25.14 -8.29
C GLY A 442 8.97 -26.01 -7.14
N ASN A 443 8.94 -25.46 -5.92
CA ASN A 443 8.37 -26.11 -4.74
C ASN A 443 6.95 -25.59 -4.41
N GLY A 444 6.25 -25.05 -5.41
CA GLY A 444 4.93 -24.46 -5.23
C GLY A 444 3.89 -25.48 -4.79
N SER A 445 3.15 -25.19 -3.72
CA SER A 445 2.02 -25.98 -3.25
C SER A 445 0.72 -25.20 -3.34
N ILE A 446 -0.30 -25.81 -3.93
CA ILE A 446 -1.68 -25.34 -3.87
C ILE A 446 -2.42 -26.30 -2.95
N ASN A 447 -2.66 -25.83 -1.73
CA ASN A 447 -3.37 -26.58 -0.71
C ASN A 447 -4.87 -26.30 -0.86
N GLY A 448 -5.65 -27.31 -1.26
CA GLY A 448 -7.07 -27.16 -1.57
C GLY A 448 -7.39 -27.28 -3.06
N GLU A 449 -8.67 -27.12 -3.39
CA GLU A 449 -9.21 -27.32 -4.73
C GLU A 449 -8.85 -26.19 -5.70
N ILE A 450 -8.59 -26.52 -6.96
CA ILE A 450 -8.67 -25.57 -8.06
C ILE A 450 -10.03 -25.75 -8.72
N LYS A 451 -10.89 -24.73 -8.59
CA LYS A 451 -12.28 -24.77 -9.06
C LYS A 451 -12.55 -23.72 -10.13
N VAL A 452 -13.15 -24.12 -11.24
CA VAL A 452 -13.60 -23.21 -12.30
C VAL A 452 -15.11 -23.35 -12.46
N GLU A 453 -15.86 -22.28 -12.22
CA GLU A 453 -17.33 -22.34 -12.15
C GLU A 453 -17.99 -21.07 -12.66
N SER A 454 -19.32 -21.11 -12.86
CA SER A 454 -20.14 -19.91 -13.10
C SER A 454 -19.66 -19.00 -14.23
N GLY A 455 -19.19 -19.59 -15.34
CA GLY A 455 -18.64 -18.85 -16.49
C GLY A 455 -17.15 -18.51 -16.36
N GLY A 456 -16.49 -18.93 -15.29
CA GLY A 456 -15.06 -18.72 -15.09
C GLY A 456 -14.22 -19.43 -16.15
N SER A 457 -13.05 -18.87 -16.48
CA SER A 457 -12.15 -19.46 -17.47
C SER A 457 -10.69 -19.44 -17.05
N VAL A 458 -9.99 -20.54 -17.29
CA VAL A 458 -8.52 -20.64 -17.22
C VAL A 458 -7.99 -20.93 -18.62
N GLU A 459 -7.54 -19.88 -19.30
CA GLU A 459 -7.07 -19.93 -20.69
C GLU A 459 -5.64 -20.49 -20.75
N GLY A 460 -5.38 -21.38 -21.71
CA GLY A 460 -4.09 -22.11 -21.79
C GLY A 460 -3.88 -23.14 -20.68
N GLY A 461 -4.86 -23.28 -19.78
CA GLY A 461 -4.92 -24.36 -18.80
C GLY A 461 -4.07 -24.16 -17.55
N ILE A 462 -3.84 -25.29 -16.86
CA ILE A 462 -3.03 -25.39 -15.64
C ILE A 462 -1.77 -26.19 -15.98
N THR A 463 -0.61 -25.66 -15.61
CA THR A 463 0.66 -26.39 -15.63
C THR A 463 1.14 -26.64 -14.21
N ASN A 464 1.34 -27.90 -13.84
CA ASN A 464 1.98 -28.32 -12.60
C ASN A 464 3.32 -28.99 -12.92
N THR A 465 4.43 -28.41 -12.48
CA THR A 465 5.78 -28.85 -12.90
C THR A 465 6.82 -28.71 -11.78
N GLY A 466 8.04 -29.20 -12.02
CA GLY A 466 9.10 -29.25 -11.01
C GLY A 466 8.70 -30.14 -9.84
N SER A 467 8.85 -29.65 -8.62
CA SER A 467 8.34 -30.29 -7.40
C SER A 467 6.98 -29.73 -6.97
N GLY A 468 6.24 -29.11 -7.89
CA GLY A 468 4.93 -28.52 -7.60
C GLY A 468 3.91 -29.55 -7.11
N SER A 469 3.10 -29.18 -6.13
CA SER A 469 2.02 -30.01 -5.59
C SER A 469 0.66 -29.31 -5.63
N ILE A 470 -0.38 -30.05 -6.03
CA ILE A 470 -1.78 -29.64 -5.89
C ILE A 470 -2.44 -30.69 -5.00
N SER A 471 -2.77 -30.33 -3.76
CA SER A 471 -3.26 -31.32 -2.79
C SER A 471 -4.75 -31.61 -2.93
N GLY A 472 -5.52 -30.67 -3.48
CA GLY A 472 -6.95 -30.84 -3.73
C GLY A 472 -7.28 -31.35 -5.12
N ASN A 473 -8.57 -31.36 -5.42
CA ASN A 473 -9.10 -31.71 -6.72
C ASN A 473 -8.90 -30.57 -7.73
N ILE A 474 -9.01 -30.90 -9.01
CA ILE A 474 -9.24 -29.92 -10.07
C ILE A 474 -10.64 -30.15 -10.60
N VAL A 475 -11.53 -29.17 -10.42
CA VAL A 475 -12.95 -29.29 -10.77
C VAL A 475 -13.36 -28.16 -11.70
N VAL A 476 -13.91 -28.55 -12.86
CA VAL A 476 -14.53 -27.63 -13.81
C VAL A 476 -16.03 -27.86 -13.73
N GLU A 477 -16.75 -26.96 -13.08
CA GLU A 477 -18.20 -27.03 -12.93
C GLU A 477 -18.92 -26.68 -14.23
N ASP A 478 -20.23 -26.95 -14.28
CA ASP A 478 -21.07 -26.51 -15.40
C ASP A 478 -20.92 -25.00 -15.66
N GLY A 479 -20.81 -24.66 -16.95
CA GLY A 479 -20.48 -23.31 -17.42
C GLY A 479 -19.03 -22.84 -17.20
N GLY A 480 -18.19 -23.57 -16.47
CA GLY A 480 -16.76 -23.29 -16.35
C GLY A 480 -15.97 -23.71 -17.59
N LYS A 481 -14.79 -23.11 -17.78
CA LYS A 481 -13.90 -23.42 -18.92
C LYS A 481 -12.44 -23.59 -18.50
N LEU A 482 -11.88 -24.76 -18.77
CA LEU A 482 -10.45 -25.05 -18.56
C LEU A 482 -9.89 -25.75 -19.80
N ASP A 483 -8.97 -25.10 -20.50
CA ASP A 483 -8.49 -25.62 -21.79
C ASP A 483 -7.69 -26.92 -21.63
N SER A 484 -6.77 -26.97 -20.66
CA SER A 484 -5.91 -28.13 -20.46
C SER A 484 -5.35 -28.26 -19.04
N ILE A 485 -4.85 -29.44 -18.71
CA ILE A 485 -4.04 -29.73 -17.53
C ILE A 485 -2.76 -30.43 -18.00
N THR A 486 -1.61 -29.82 -17.73
CA THR A 486 -0.29 -30.40 -17.97
C THR A 486 0.40 -30.66 -16.64
N ASN A 487 0.51 -31.93 -16.26
CA ASN A 487 1.18 -32.35 -15.03
C ASN A 487 2.50 -33.03 -15.40
N THR A 488 3.61 -32.37 -15.10
CA THR A 488 4.97 -32.90 -15.24
C THR A 488 5.72 -32.85 -13.91
N SER A 489 5.00 -32.66 -12.82
CA SER A 489 5.59 -32.62 -11.48
C SER A 489 6.21 -33.95 -11.13
N THR A 490 7.41 -33.87 -10.56
CA THR A 490 8.15 -35.00 -10.01
C THR A 490 8.04 -35.07 -8.49
N SER A 491 7.14 -34.29 -7.87
CA SER A 491 6.84 -34.44 -6.45
C SER A 491 6.06 -35.73 -6.20
N ASP A 492 6.22 -36.31 -5.01
CA ASP A 492 5.45 -37.50 -4.61
C ASP A 492 3.93 -37.24 -4.57
N THR A 493 3.54 -35.96 -4.48
CA THR A 493 2.14 -35.52 -4.49
C THR A 493 1.61 -35.34 -5.91
N GLY A 494 2.37 -34.69 -6.80
CA GLY A 494 1.89 -34.27 -8.12
C GLY A 494 0.57 -33.50 -8.00
N ILE A 495 -0.50 -34.10 -8.52
CA ILE A 495 -1.89 -33.74 -8.22
C ILE A 495 -2.45 -34.85 -7.32
N SER A 496 -2.71 -34.57 -6.05
CA SER A 496 -3.20 -35.60 -5.12
C SER A 496 -4.68 -35.93 -5.32
N GLY A 497 -5.49 -34.95 -5.75
CA GLY A 497 -6.92 -35.12 -5.94
C GLY A 497 -7.33 -35.76 -7.26
N SER A 498 -8.63 -35.79 -7.51
CA SER A 498 -9.21 -36.17 -8.80
C SER A 498 -9.25 -34.98 -9.76
N ILE A 499 -9.45 -35.30 -11.05
CA ILE A 499 -9.79 -34.31 -12.07
C ILE A 499 -11.23 -34.56 -12.48
N THR A 500 -12.10 -33.57 -12.32
CA THR A 500 -13.53 -33.68 -12.66
C THR A 500 -13.94 -32.58 -13.62
N ASN A 501 -14.44 -32.96 -14.79
CA ASN A 501 -15.04 -32.06 -15.78
C ASN A 501 -16.56 -32.26 -15.80
N ASN A 502 -17.28 -31.37 -15.11
CA ASN A 502 -18.74 -31.27 -15.18
C ASN A 502 -19.22 -30.35 -16.30
N SER A 503 -18.29 -29.63 -16.95
CA SER A 503 -18.61 -28.67 -18.00
C SER A 503 -18.69 -29.30 -19.39
N ASP A 504 -19.44 -28.67 -20.28
CA ASP A 504 -19.44 -28.97 -21.72
C ASP A 504 -18.23 -28.34 -22.46
N ASN A 505 -17.12 -28.08 -21.76
CA ASN A 505 -15.87 -27.67 -22.36
C ASN A 505 -14.96 -28.87 -22.62
N LYS A 506 -14.31 -28.88 -23.79
CA LYS A 506 -13.28 -29.86 -24.11
C LYS A 506 -12.11 -29.70 -23.15
N LEU A 507 -11.72 -30.77 -22.47
CA LEU A 507 -10.57 -30.77 -21.57
C LEU A 507 -9.46 -31.68 -22.09
N GLU A 508 -8.25 -31.15 -22.20
CA GLU A 508 -7.06 -31.95 -22.52
C GLU A 508 -6.20 -32.18 -21.29
N ILE A 509 -5.88 -33.44 -20.99
CA ILE A 509 -5.06 -33.83 -19.84
C ILE A 509 -3.78 -34.51 -20.34
N SER A 510 -2.64 -33.97 -19.94
CA SER A 510 -1.33 -34.57 -20.14
C SER A 510 -0.69 -34.84 -18.77
N ASN A 511 -0.48 -36.11 -18.44
CA ASN A 511 0.24 -36.53 -17.24
C ASN A 511 1.57 -37.16 -17.67
N GLY A 512 2.66 -36.45 -17.43
CA GLY A 512 4.01 -36.80 -17.86
C GLY A 512 4.59 -38.00 -17.13
N GLU A 513 5.73 -38.49 -17.62
CA GLU A 513 6.46 -39.59 -17.01
C GLU A 513 6.84 -39.25 -15.56
N GLY A 514 6.58 -40.19 -14.64
CA GLY A 514 6.85 -40.01 -13.21
C GLY A 514 5.87 -39.09 -12.47
N ALA A 515 4.96 -38.40 -13.18
CA ALA A 515 3.96 -37.56 -12.56
C ALA A 515 2.77 -38.36 -12.04
N THR A 516 2.10 -37.82 -11.02
CA THR A 516 0.99 -38.49 -10.32
C THR A 516 -0.29 -37.67 -10.41
N ILE A 517 -1.39 -38.32 -10.75
CA ILE A 517 -2.77 -37.90 -10.48
C ILE A 517 -3.33 -38.92 -9.48
N GLY A 518 -3.54 -38.52 -8.23
CA GLY A 518 -3.87 -39.42 -7.13
C GLY A 518 -5.29 -39.96 -7.18
N GLY A 519 -6.24 -39.21 -7.74
CA GLY A 519 -7.62 -39.64 -7.98
C GLY A 519 -7.89 -40.14 -9.41
N GLY A 520 -9.13 -40.56 -9.66
CA GLY A 520 -9.62 -40.85 -11.01
C GLY A 520 -9.86 -39.58 -11.83
N ILE A 521 -10.04 -39.75 -13.14
CA ILE A 521 -10.42 -38.68 -14.07
C ILE A 521 -11.88 -38.87 -14.48
N THR A 522 -12.74 -37.91 -14.16
CA THR A 522 -14.19 -38.00 -14.41
C THR A 522 -14.65 -36.94 -15.40
N ASN A 523 -15.36 -37.36 -16.45
CA ASN A 523 -16.07 -36.49 -17.38
C ASN A 523 -17.58 -36.70 -17.21
N ASN A 524 -18.25 -35.72 -16.63
CA ASN A 524 -19.71 -35.66 -16.54
C ASN A 524 -20.32 -34.79 -17.64
N GLY A 525 -19.52 -33.91 -18.25
CA GLY A 525 -19.94 -33.04 -19.34
C GLY A 525 -20.05 -33.74 -20.70
N ASN A 526 -20.68 -33.06 -21.65
CA ASN A 526 -20.96 -33.57 -23.00
C ASN A 526 -19.84 -33.34 -24.01
N ALA A 527 -18.80 -32.61 -23.64
CA ALA A 527 -17.65 -32.39 -24.52
C ALA A 527 -16.59 -33.49 -24.38
N ASP A 528 -15.72 -33.55 -25.38
CA ASP A 528 -14.66 -34.55 -25.44
C ASP A 528 -13.62 -34.34 -24.31
N LEU A 529 -13.23 -35.45 -23.70
CA LEU A 529 -12.09 -35.54 -22.82
C LEU A 529 -10.93 -36.20 -23.58
N VAL A 530 -9.77 -35.57 -23.60
CA VAL A 530 -8.58 -36.11 -24.26
C VAL A 530 -7.49 -36.35 -23.22
N ILE A 531 -6.97 -37.57 -23.15
CA ILE A 531 -5.99 -37.97 -22.13
C ILE A 531 -4.73 -38.51 -22.80
N SER A 532 -3.57 -38.05 -22.32
CA SER A 532 -2.26 -38.63 -22.58
C SER A 532 -1.58 -38.88 -21.25
N ASN A 533 -1.43 -40.15 -20.86
CA ASN A 533 -0.86 -40.52 -19.57
C ASN A 533 0.43 -41.34 -19.75
N GLN A 534 1.55 -40.81 -19.25
CA GLN A 534 2.83 -41.49 -19.08
C GLN A 534 3.20 -41.70 -17.60
N GLY A 535 2.39 -41.14 -16.69
CA GLY A 535 2.57 -41.23 -15.25
C GLY A 535 1.59 -42.20 -14.60
N SER A 536 1.35 -41.99 -13.30
CA SER A 536 0.34 -42.74 -12.54
C SER A 536 -0.98 -41.98 -12.45
N VAL A 537 -2.09 -42.71 -12.55
CA VAL A 537 -3.45 -42.20 -12.31
C VAL A 537 -4.13 -43.15 -11.34
N GLY A 538 -4.67 -42.60 -10.26
CA GLY A 538 -5.41 -43.35 -9.25
C GLY A 538 -6.79 -43.78 -9.73
N LYS A 539 -7.64 -44.16 -8.78
CA LYS A 539 -9.01 -44.63 -9.04
C LYS A 539 -10.00 -43.75 -8.30
N ASP A 540 -11.19 -43.60 -8.86
CA ASP A 540 -12.33 -43.01 -8.18
C ASP A 540 -12.89 -43.96 -7.09
N GLU A 541 -13.92 -43.51 -6.39
CA GLU A 541 -14.60 -44.29 -5.34
C GLU A 541 -15.21 -45.61 -5.83
N ASN A 542 -15.44 -45.75 -7.13
CA ASN A 542 -15.97 -46.95 -7.77
C ASN A 542 -14.86 -47.86 -8.32
N GLY A 543 -13.60 -47.47 -8.17
CA GLY A 543 -12.44 -48.22 -8.67
C GLY A 543 -12.09 -47.94 -10.13
N ASN A 544 -12.68 -46.94 -10.78
CA ASN A 544 -12.38 -46.58 -12.16
C ASN A 544 -11.23 -45.57 -12.23
N THR A 545 -10.33 -45.74 -13.18
CA THR A 545 -9.26 -44.78 -13.48
C THR A 545 -9.79 -43.61 -14.29
N VAL A 546 -10.71 -43.90 -15.22
CA VAL A 546 -11.42 -42.91 -16.02
C VAL A 546 -12.91 -43.21 -15.98
N THR A 547 -13.73 -42.20 -15.73
CA THR A 547 -15.19 -42.31 -15.71
C THR A 547 -15.80 -41.33 -16.71
N ASN A 548 -16.67 -41.79 -17.60
CA ASN A 548 -17.37 -40.95 -18.56
C ASN A 548 -18.89 -41.10 -18.42
N ASN A 549 -19.50 -40.23 -17.61
CA ASN A 549 -20.95 -40.21 -17.43
C ASN A 549 -21.66 -39.33 -18.47
N GLY A 550 -20.92 -38.44 -19.13
CA GLY A 550 -21.45 -37.55 -20.15
C GLY A 550 -21.54 -38.17 -21.54
N SER A 551 -22.09 -37.43 -22.49
CA SER A 551 -22.21 -37.89 -23.89
C SER A 551 -20.96 -37.66 -24.76
N GLY A 552 -19.96 -36.95 -24.22
CA GLY A 552 -18.69 -36.68 -24.89
C GLY A 552 -17.84 -37.94 -25.06
N SER A 553 -16.91 -37.92 -26.00
CA SER A 553 -15.98 -39.04 -26.19
C SER A 553 -14.76 -38.93 -25.26
N VAL A 554 -14.25 -40.07 -24.81
CA VAL A 554 -12.95 -40.15 -24.13
C VAL A 554 -11.91 -40.64 -25.13
N GLY A 555 -11.03 -39.73 -25.56
CA GLY A 555 -9.89 -40.03 -26.42
C GLY A 555 -8.61 -40.25 -25.62
N ILE A 556 -8.21 -41.51 -25.41
CA ILE A 556 -6.91 -41.85 -24.83
C ILE A 556 -5.87 -41.92 -25.94
N LYS A 557 -4.96 -40.94 -25.99
CA LYS A 557 -3.86 -40.87 -26.96
C LYS A 557 -2.72 -41.80 -26.60
N ASP A 558 -2.37 -41.84 -25.31
CA ASP A 558 -1.29 -42.64 -24.77
C ASP A 558 -1.61 -43.04 -23.32
N TRP A 559 -1.19 -44.23 -22.92
CA TRP A 559 -1.38 -44.75 -21.57
C TRP A 559 -0.27 -45.74 -21.17
N VAL A 560 0.55 -45.36 -20.20
CA VAL A 560 1.49 -46.29 -19.55
C VAL A 560 0.74 -47.21 -18.59
N VAL A 561 0.85 -48.51 -18.84
CA VAL A 561 0.31 -49.57 -17.97
C VAL A 561 1.44 -50.08 -17.07
N SER A 562 1.19 -50.16 -15.77
CA SER A 562 2.17 -50.60 -14.78
C SER A 562 1.77 -51.92 -14.13
N THR A 563 2.62 -52.48 -13.27
CA THR A 563 2.27 -53.62 -12.43
C THR A 563 2.16 -53.18 -10.98
N ASP A 564 1.12 -53.61 -10.30
CA ASP A 564 0.98 -53.46 -8.87
C ASP A 564 2.19 -54.10 -8.15
N LYS A 565 2.86 -53.32 -7.30
CA LYS A 565 4.14 -53.71 -6.68
C LYS A 565 4.01 -54.86 -5.69
N GLU A 566 2.84 -55.02 -5.08
CA GLU A 566 2.59 -56.02 -4.03
C GLU A 566 2.13 -57.35 -4.61
N THR A 567 1.30 -57.30 -5.65
CA THR A 567 0.64 -58.47 -6.26
C THR A 567 1.31 -58.92 -7.55
N GLY A 568 2.12 -58.07 -8.18
CA GLY A 568 2.74 -58.31 -9.50
C GLY A 568 1.73 -58.37 -10.64
N LYS A 569 0.45 -58.05 -10.40
CA LYS A 569 -0.59 -58.02 -11.42
C LYS A 569 -0.51 -56.72 -12.22
N LEU A 570 -0.93 -56.78 -13.49
CA LEU A 570 -1.05 -55.61 -14.33
C LEU A 570 -2.09 -54.65 -13.73
N ASP A 571 -1.72 -53.40 -13.47
CA ASP A 571 -2.65 -52.34 -13.11
C ASP A 571 -3.13 -51.67 -14.40
N THR A 572 -4.30 -52.12 -14.86
CA THR A 572 -4.89 -51.71 -16.14
C THR A 572 -5.74 -50.46 -16.00
N VAL A 573 -5.94 -49.75 -17.11
CA VAL A 573 -6.96 -48.70 -17.20
C VAL A 573 -8.34 -49.32 -16.97
N ILE A 574 -9.04 -48.85 -15.94
CA ILE A 574 -10.45 -49.21 -15.72
C ILE A 574 -11.28 -48.01 -16.18
N VAL A 575 -12.06 -48.20 -17.24
CA VAL A 575 -12.97 -47.19 -17.76
C VAL A 575 -14.39 -47.55 -17.33
N GLY A 576 -15.04 -46.66 -16.57
CA GLY A 576 -16.44 -46.76 -16.15
C GLY A 576 -17.29 -45.61 -16.67
N GLY A 577 -18.59 -45.64 -16.35
CA GLY A 577 -19.59 -44.68 -16.84
C GLY A 577 -20.57 -45.35 -17.79
#